data_AF-A0A9P9R3Q1-F1
#
_entry.id   AF-A0A9P9R3Q1-F1
#
_cell.length_a   1.000
_cell.length_b   1.000
_cell.length_c   1.000
_cell.angle_alpha   90.00
_cell.angle_beta   90.00
_cell.angle_gamma   90.00
#
_symmetry.space_group_name_H-M   'P 1'
#
loop_
_entity.id
_entity.type
_entity.pdbx_description
1 polymer ?
#
loop_
_entity_poly.entity_id
_entity_poly.type
_entity_poly.pdbx_seq_one_letter_code
_entity_poly.pdbx_strand_id
1 'polypeptide(L)'
;MLLEEDPSTLISHTTQNFNIEPDRNAVSRVAESLSTLQQARDLRLRESETNLKKLARTLNTLQSQHQEVTSSHSSAEHASLISRLDTQKFRVAKNVSDLEMETERLQTQLAEMQARLQELELQGVDGGDGTIAQTTGEGNGNGNGNGYGGWNGGGGMRSVEDEVLLRLKVYRSLGIEIEREEQDGEFTRAVVRNDRRGDVCVVNVDRHRFSRFFYANYFWQTL
;
A
#
# COMPACT_ATOMS: atom_id res chain seq x y z
N MET A 1 -88.63 33.83 -44.33
CA MET A 1 -87.33 33.25 -44.73
C MET A 1 -86.38 33.50 -43.58
N LEU A 2 -86.01 32.45 -42.84
CA LEU A 2 -85.33 32.55 -41.54
C LEU A 2 -83.81 32.27 -41.63
N LEU A 3 -83.22 32.42 -42.82
CA LEU A 3 -81.78 32.26 -43.06
C LEU A 3 -81.35 33.42 -43.95
N GLU A 4 -80.48 34.30 -43.42
CA GLU A 4 -79.96 35.47 -44.13
C GLU A 4 -78.89 35.11 -45.18
N GLU A 5 -78.34 33.90 -45.13
CA GLU A 5 -77.36 33.37 -46.10
C GLU A 5 -77.82 32.03 -46.68
N ASP A 6 -77.50 31.82 -47.96
CA ASP A 6 -77.74 30.54 -48.64
C ASP A 6 -76.88 29.44 -48.00
N PRO A 7 -77.44 28.32 -47.52
CA PRO A 7 -76.69 27.24 -46.87
C PRO A 7 -75.53 26.67 -47.70
N SER A 8 -75.59 26.81 -49.03
CA SER A 8 -74.51 26.42 -49.94
C SER A 8 -73.21 27.21 -49.66
N THR A 9 -73.32 28.49 -49.31
CA THR A 9 -72.20 29.39 -49.03
C THR A 9 -71.49 28.96 -47.74
N LEU A 10 -72.24 28.63 -46.69
CA LEU A 10 -71.67 28.16 -45.42
C LEU A 10 -70.94 26.83 -45.57
N ILE A 11 -71.48 25.91 -46.38
CA ILE A 11 -70.83 24.63 -46.68
C ILE A 11 -69.52 24.86 -47.47
N SER A 12 -69.52 25.77 -48.45
CA SER A 12 -68.31 26.09 -49.19
C SER A 12 -67.23 26.74 -48.32
N HIS A 13 -67.62 27.68 -47.44
CA HIS A 13 -66.71 28.34 -46.51
C HIS A 13 -66.12 27.37 -45.48
N THR A 14 -66.94 26.48 -44.92
CA THR A 14 -66.46 25.43 -43.99
C THR A 14 -65.53 24.44 -44.67
N THR A 15 -65.80 24.06 -45.93
CA THR A 15 -64.92 23.17 -46.69
C THR A 15 -63.59 23.86 -47.04
N GLN A 16 -63.63 25.15 -47.41
CA GLN A 16 -62.42 25.90 -47.74
C GLN A 16 -61.55 26.21 -46.51
N ASN A 17 -62.17 26.40 -45.34
CA ASN A 17 -61.47 26.67 -44.09
C ASN A 17 -60.96 25.38 -43.40
N PHE A 18 -61.38 24.21 -43.86
CA PHE A 18 -60.91 22.92 -43.34
C PHE A 18 -59.55 22.56 -43.98
N ASN A 19 -58.48 23.08 -43.39
CA ASN A 19 -57.12 22.87 -43.88
C ASN A 19 -56.50 21.58 -43.31
N ILE A 20 -56.38 20.54 -44.13
CA ILE A 20 -55.90 19.21 -43.73
C ILE A 20 -54.36 19.12 -43.73
N GLU A 21 -53.69 19.95 -44.52
CA GLU A 21 -52.22 19.94 -44.65
C GLU A 21 -51.45 20.19 -43.35
N PRO A 22 -51.80 21.16 -42.46
CA PRO A 22 -51.10 21.33 -41.19
C PRO A 22 -51.19 20.10 -40.30
N ASP A 23 -52.34 19.41 -40.27
CA ASP A 23 -52.54 18.22 -39.46
C ASP A 23 -51.74 17.04 -40.01
N ARG A 24 -51.74 16.87 -41.34
CA ARG A 24 -50.89 15.87 -42.01
C ARG A 24 -49.41 16.10 -41.72
N ASN A 25 -48.97 17.37 -41.76
CA ASN A 25 -47.60 17.74 -41.42
C ASN A 25 -47.29 17.48 -39.95
N ALA A 26 -48.22 17.74 -39.03
CA ALA A 26 -48.06 17.43 -37.62
C ALA A 26 -47.92 15.92 -37.39
N VAL A 27 -48.74 15.09 -38.03
CA VAL A 27 -48.66 13.63 -37.97
C VAL A 27 -47.30 13.12 -38.50
N SER A 28 -46.79 13.68 -39.61
CA SER A 28 -45.46 13.33 -40.14
C SER A 28 -44.36 13.63 -39.12
N ARG A 29 -44.39 14.82 -38.49
CA ARG A 29 -43.42 15.20 -37.45
C ARG A 29 -43.48 14.29 -36.23
N VAL A 30 -44.68 13.88 -35.81
CA VAL A 30 -44.86 12.93 -34.71
C VAL A 30 -44.32 11.55 -35.08
N ALA A 31 -44.52 11.09 -36.31
CA ALA A 31 -43.96 9.82 -36.77
C ALA A 31 -42.42 9.83 -36.78
N GLU A 32 -41.82 10.93 -37.24
CA GLU A 32 -40.36 11.13 -37.19
C GLU A 32 -39.84 11.18 -35.75
N SER A 33 -40.51 11.89 -34.85
CA SER A 33 -40.11 11.95 -33.45
C SER A 33 -40.23 10.59 -32.75
N LEU A 34 -41.27 9.81 -33.07
CA LEU A 34 -41.44 8.47 -32.55
C LEU A 34 -40.36 7.50 -33.08
N SER A 35 -40.03 7.60 -34.36
CA SER A 35 -38.93 6.83 -34.96
C SER A 35 -37.58 7.14 -34.32
N THR A 36 -37.24 8.42 -34.15
CA THR A 36 -35.99 8.85 -33.50
C THR A 36 -35.93 8.40 -32.03
N LEU A 37 -37.06 8.50 -31.30
CA LEU A 37 -37.16 8.01 -29.92
C LEU A 37 -36.98 6.48 -29.85
N GLN A 38 -37.58 5.74 -30.78
CA GLN A 38 -37.42 4.29 -30.84
C GLN A 38 -35.97 3.89 -31.09
N GLN A 39 -35.28 4.56 -32.03
CA GLN A 39 -33.85 4.32 -32.28
C GLN A 39 -32.99 4.62 -31.04
N ALA A 40 -33.25 5.73 -30.35
CA ALA A 40 -32.54 6.08 -29.12
C ALA A 40 -32.79 5.05 -28.01
N ARG A 41 -34.03 4.55 -27.88
CA ARG A 41 -34.39 3.51 -26.92
C ARG A 41 -33.67 2.20 -27.22
N ASP A 42 -33.64 1.78 -28.47
CA ASP A 42 -32.97 0.54 -28.87
C ASP A 42 -31.45 0.62 -28.64
N LEU A 43 -30.84 1.78 -28.86
CA LEU A 43 -29.44 2.01 -28.53
C LEU A 43 -29.18 1.90 -27.02
N ARG A 44 -30.03 2.53 -26.19
CA ARG A 44 -29.93 2.47 -24.73
C ARG A 44 -30.12 1.05 -24.18
N LEU A 45 -31.05 0.29 -24.74
CA LEU A 45 -31.26 -1.12 -24.38
C LEU A 45 -30.03 -1.97 -24.73
N ARG A 46 -29.45 -1.78 -25.92
CA ARG A 46 -28.22 -2.49 -26.29
C ARG A 46 -27.06 -2.12 -25.37
N GLU A 47 -26.90 -0.84 -25.04
CA GLU A 47 -25.86 -0.38 -24.11
C GLU A 47 -26.02 -1.04 -22.73
N SER A 48 -27.22 -1.01 -22.15
CA SER A 48 -27.48 -1.61 -20.84
C SER A 48 -27.29 -3.13 -20.85
N GLU A 49 -27.73 -3.83 -21.91
CA GLU A 49 -27.49 -5.27 -22.07
C GLU A 49 -26.00 -5.61 -22.15
N THR A 50 -25.22 -4.82 -22.89
CA THR A 50 -23.76 -5.05 -22.97
C THR A 50 -23.09 -4.83 -21.61
N ASN A 51 -23.53 -3.83 -20.86
CA ASN A 51 -23.03 -3.57 -19.51
C ASN A 51 -23.40 -4.73 -18.56
N LEU A 52 -24.65 -5.19 -18.58
CA LEU A 52 -25.08 -6.35 -17.79
C LEU A 52 -24.26 -7.60 -18.13
N LYS A 53 -24.01 -7.86 -19.43
CA LYS A 53 -23.16 -9.00 -19.85
C LYS A 53 -21.70 -8.84 -19.40
N LYS A 54 -21.17 -7.62 -19.31
CA LYS A 54 -19.82 -7.37 -18.76
C LYS A 54 -19.80 -7.63 -17.26
N LEU A 55 -20.74 -7.07 -16.50
CA LEU A 55 -20.83 -7.27 -15.05
C LEU A 55 -21.08 -8.74 -14.69
N ALA A 56 -21.92 -9.45 -15.44
CA ALA A 56 -22.16 -10.87 -15.22
C ALA A 56 -20.88 -11.70 -15.41
N ARG A 57 -20.06 -11.37 -16.42
CA ARG A 57 -18.75 -12.01 -16.62
C ARG A 57 -17.79 -11.73 -15.47
N THR A 58 -17.68 -10.48 -15.03
CA THR A 58 -16.80 -10.13 -13.90
C THR A 58 -17.25 -10.82 -12.61
N LEU A 59 -18.56 -10.88 -12.35
CA LEU A 59 -19.10 -11.56 -11.18
C LEU A 59 -18.74 -13.04 -11.19
N ASN A 60 -18.94 -13.72 -12.33
CA ASN A 60 -18.58 -15.14 -12.46
C ASN A 60 -17.08 -15.38 -12.22
N THR A 61 -16.20 -14.50 -12.72
CA THR A 61 -14.76 -14.59 -12.46
C THR A 61 -14.43 -14.41 -10.98
N LEU A 62 -14.97 -13.37 -10.33
CA LEU A 62 -14.74 -13.12 -8.90
C LEU A 62 -15.30 -14.25 -8.04
N GLN A 63 -16.46 -14.80 -8.41
CA GLN A 63 -17.08 -15.91 -7.70
C GLN A 63 -16.23 -17.18 -7.81
N SER A 64 -15.69 -17.48 -9.00
CA SER A 64 -14.77 -18.60 -9.20
C SER A 64 -13.49 -18.42 -8.38
N GLN A 65 -12.90 -17.21 -8.39
CA GLN A 65 -11.71 -16.89 -7.60
C GLN A 65 -11.98 -17.01 -6.09
N HIS A 66 -13.12 -16.50 -5.63
CA HIS A 66 -13.51 -16.61 -4.23
C HIS A 66 -13.69 -18.08 -3.82
N GLN A 67 -14.31 -18.89 -4.68
CA GLN A 67 -14.48 -20.32 -4.41
C GLN A 67 -13.14 -21.06 -4.38
N GLU A 68 -12.20 -20.73 -5.29
CA GLU A 68 -10.85 -21.27 -5.30
C GLU A 68 -10.11 -20.91 -4.00
N VAL A 69 -10.05 -19.63 -3.63
CA VAL A 69 -9.39 -19.14 -2.40
C VAL A 69 -10.01 -19.76 -1.14
N THR A 70 -11.33 -19.85 -1.09
CA THR A 70 -12.04 -20.46 0.05
C THR A 70 -11.75 -21.96 0.14
N SER A 71 -11.63 -22.64 -1.00
CA SER A 71 -11.30 -24.06 -1.04
C SER A 71 -9.82 -24.35 -0.73
N SER A 72 -8.90 -23.44 -1.10
CA SER A 72 -7.46 -23.59 -0.88
C SER A 72 -7.04 -23.26 0.55
N HIS A 73 -7.80 -22.43 1.26
CA HIS A 73 -7.50 -22.03 2.63
C HIS A 73 -8.58 -22.48 3.60
N SER A 74 -8.33 -23.58 4.31
CA SER A 74 -9.14 -23.89 5.48
C SER A 74 -8.65 -23.04 6.67
N SER A 75 -9.56 -22.22 7.22
CA SER A 75 -9.26 -21.37 8.38
C SER A 75 -8.80 -22.18 9.59
N ALA A 76 -9.32 -23.40 9.75
CA ALA A 76 -8.94 -24.33 10.81
C ALA A 76 -7.49 -24.84 10.67
N GLU A 77 -7.03 -25.21 9.48
CA GLU A 77 -5.63 -25.62 9.28
C GLU A 77 -4.69 -24.44 9.52
N HIS A 78 -5.03 -23.24 9.03
CA HIS A 78 -4.22 -22.05 9.25
C HIS A 78 -4.09 -21.70 10.75
N ALA A 79 -5.19 -21.74 11.51
CA ALA A 79 -5.16 -21.51 12.95
C ALA A 79 -4.29 -22.55 13.68
N SER A 80 -4.37 -23.83 13.28
CA SER A 80 -3.53 -24.89 13.85
C SER A 80 -2.04 -24.71 13.51
N LEU A 81 -1.73 -24.26 12.29
CA LEU A 81 -0.35 -23.99 11.86
C LEU A 81 0.25 -22.81 12.63
N ILE A 82 -0.52 -21.73 12.83
CA ILE A 82 -0.09 -20.59 13.64
C ILE A 82 0.23 -21.04 15.06
N SER A 83 -0.68 -21.77 15.72
CA SER A 83 -0.44 -22.26 17.08
C SER A 83 0.82 -23.13 17.16
N ARG A 84 1.03 -24.01 16.18
CA ARG A 84 2.26 -24.83 16.10
C ARG A 84 3.50 -23.95 15.95
N LEU A 85 3.49 -22.99 15.02
CA LEU A 85 4.63 -22.09 14.80
C LEU A 85 4.92 -21.23 16.04
N ASP A 86 3.88 -20.77 16.74
CA ASP A 86 4.04 -20.03 18.00
C ASP A 86 4.74 -20.91 19.06
N THR A 87 4.28 -22.15 19.24
CA THR A 87 4.96 -23.06 20.18
C THR A 87 6.41 -23.35 19.79
N GLN A 88 6.70 -23.47 18.49
CA GLN A 88 8.07 -23.65 18.00
C GLN A 88 8.92 -22.40 18.24
N LYS A 89 8.38 -21.21 17.97
CA LYS A 89 9.04 -19.92 18.21
C LYS A 89 9.39 -19.77 19.69
N PHE A 90 8.48 -20.08 20.61
CA PHE A 90 8.76 -20.03 22.04
C PHE A 90 9.82 -21.05 22.48
N ARG A 91 9.81 -22.26 21.93
CA ARG A 91 10.84 -23.27 22.22
C ARG A 91 12.22 -22.85 21.73
N VAL A 92 12.31 -22.35 20.50
CA VAL A 92 13.57 -21.86 19.93
C VAL A 92 14.08 -20.68 20.74
N ALA A 93 13.22 -19.72 21.08
CA ALA A 93 13.61 -18.58 21.92
C ALA A 93 14.14 -19.03 23.29
N LYS A 94 13.51 -20.02 23.92
CA LYS A 94 14.01 -20.60 25.18
C LYS A 94 15.40 -21.22 25.01
N ASN A 95 15.58 -22.05 23.98
CA ASN A 95 16.86 -22.69 23.71
C ASN A 95 17.97 -21.67 23.41
N VAL A 96 17.65 -20.58 22.71
CA VAL A 96 18.59 -19.48 22.46
C VAL A 96 18.99 -18.82 23.78
N SER A 97 18.02 -18.51 24.65
CA SER A 97 18.31 -17.93 25.96
C SER A 97 19.15 -18.85 26.85
N ASP A 98 18.88 -20.16 26.85
CA ASP A 98 19.67 -21.14 27.59
C ASP A 98 21.12 -21.22 27.08
N LEU A 99 21.31 -21.16 25.76
CA LEU A 99 22.65 -21.11 25.14
C LEU A 99 23.37 -19.80 25.42
N GLU A 100 22.68 -18.66 25.39
CA GLU A 100 23.25 -17.35 25.72
C GLU A 100 23.81 -17.34 27.15
N MET A 101 23.04 -17.83 28.13
CA MET A 101 23.52 -17.95 29.52
C MET A 101 24.77 -18.83 29.65
N GLU A 102 24.82 -19.95 28.92
CA GLU A 102 25.99 -20.83 28.93
C GLU A 102 27.21 -20.18 28.26
N THR A 103 27.00 -19.40 27.19
CA THR A 103 28.09 -18.63 26.57
C THR A 103 28.65 -17.56 27.50
N GLU A 104 27.80 -16.83 28.24
CA GLU A 104 28.24 -15.85 29.24
C GLU A 104 29.03 -16.52 30.38
N ARG A 105 28.58 -17.70 30.83
CA ARG A 105 29.29 -18.50 31.83
C ARG A 105 30.67 -18.92 31.34
N LEU A 106 30.77 -19.46 30.13
CA LEU A 106 32.02 -19.89 29.53
C LEU A 106 32.97 -18.70 29.27
N GLN A 107 32.45 -17.56 28.83
CA GLN A 107 33.22 -16.33 28.66
C GLN A 107 33.81 -15.84 29.99
N THR A 108 33.03 -15.92 31.09
CA THR A 108 33.51 -15.57 32.43
C THR A 108 34.64 -16.50 32.87
N GLN A 109 34.50 -17.81 32.65
CA GLN A 109 35.56 -18.79 32.96
C GLN A 109 36.83 -18.56 32.13
N LEU A 110 36.67 -18.23 30.85
CA LEU A 110 37.79 -17.92 29.96
C LEU A 110 38.53 -16.67 30.46
N ALA A 111 37.81 -15.61 30.82
CA ALA A 111 38.40 -14.39 31.38
C ALA A 111 39.15 -14.65 32.69
N GLU A 112 38.60 -15.47 33.60
CA GLU A 112 39.29 -15.86 34.84
C GLU A 112 40.58 -16.65 34.59
N MET A 113 40.55 -17.62 33.65
CA MET A 113 41.74 -18.39 33.29
C MET A 113 42.79 -17.52 32.59
N GLN A 114 42.39 -16.59 31.72
CA GLN A 114 43.30 -15.61 31.10
C GLN A 114 43.94 -14.71 32.14
N ALA A 115 43.18 -14.22 33.13
CA ALA A 115 43.72 -13.41 34.21
C ALA A 115 44.75 -14.18 35.05
N ARG A 116 44.49 -15.47 35.37
CA ARG A 116 45.45 -16.34 36.07
C ARG A 116 46.72 -16.59 35.25
N LEU A 117 46.60 -16.80 33.95
CA LEU A 117 47.77 -16.91 33.07
C LEU A 117 48.59 -15.62 33.08
N GLN A 118 47.93 -14.47 32.98
CA GLN A 118 48.60 -13.17 33.01
C GLN A 118 49.29 -12.90 34.36
N GLU A 119 48.70 -13.32 35.48
CA GLU A 119 49.32 -13.25 36.81
C GLU A 119 50.57 -14.14 36.90
N LEU A 120 50.50 -15.37 36.38
CA LEU A 120 51.66 -16.28 36.33
C LEU A 120 52.76 -15.81 35.38
N GLU A 121 52.41 -15.22 34.24
CA GLU A 121 53.36 -14.58 33.33
C GLU A 121 54.07 -13.41 34.01
N LEU A 122 53.34 -12.60 34.80
CA LEU A 122 53.92 -11.51 35.59
C LEU A 122 54.82 -12.03 36.73
N GLN A 123 54.48 -13.18 37.32
CA GLN A 123 55.24 -13.82 38.39
C GLN A 123 56.44 -14.64 37.88
N GLY A 124 56.56 -14.81 36.55
CA GLY A 124 57.53 -15.68 35.89
C GLY A 124 58.97 -15.14 35.74
N VAL A 125 59.31 -13.96 36.29
CA VAL A 125 60.68 -13.44 36.31
C VAL A 125 61.00 -12.85 37.68
N ASP A 126 61.43 -13.72 38.61
CA ASP A 126 62.34 -13.31 39.67
C ASP A 126 63.23 -14.50 40.08
N GLY A 127 64.34 -14.67 39.35
CA GLY A 127 65.29 -15.76 39.59
C GLY A 127 66.38 -15.92 38.53
N GLY A 128 67.42 -15.07 38.58
CA GLY A 128 68.81 -15.45 38.19
C GLY A 128 69.42 -14.91 36.88
N ASP A 129 70.11 -13.77 37.00
CA ASP A 129 71.37 -13.25 36.37
C ASP A 129 71.78 -13.54 34.89
N GLY A 130 72.34 -12.51 34.22
CA GLY A 130 73.23 -12.69 33.06
C GLY A 130 72.93 -11.89 31.78
N THR A 131 73.37 -10.63 31.76
CA THR A 131 73.64 -9.73 30.61
C THR A 131 73.81 -10.34 29.20
N ILE A 132 73.11 -9.81 28.17
CA ILE A 132 73.68 -9.45 26.84
C ILE A 132 72.95 -8.22 26.26
N ALA A 133 73.75 -7.37 25.64
CA ALA A 133 73.52 -6.00 25.21
C ALA A 133 72.76 -5.82 23.88
N GLN A 134 72.04 -4.68 23.80
CA GLN A 134 72.06 -3.66 22.74
C GLN A 134 71.42 -3.93 21.36
N THR A 135 70.49 -3.03 20.98
CA THR A 135 70.40 -2.21 19.73
C THR A 135 68.92 -1.81 19.50
N THR A 136 68.49 -0.59 19.87
CA THR A 136 68.32 0.63 19.03
C THR A 136 67.30 0.55 17.87
N GLY A 137 66.33 1.46 17.86
CA GLY A 137 65.42 1.77 16.73
C GLY A 137 63.99 2.04 17.20
N GLU A 138 63.69 3.24 17.73
CA GLU A 138 63.02 4.34 17.01
C GLU A 138 61.49 4.19 16.92
N GLY A 139 60.79 5.25 17.37
CA GLY A 139 59.40 5.21 17.78
C GLY A 139 58.36 5.45 16.69
N ASN A 140 57.10 5.28 17.07
CA ASN A 140 56.00 6.16 16.63
C ASN A 140 54.84 6.05 17.62
N GLY A 141 54.32 7.19 18.05
CA GLY A 141 53.21 7.26 19.00
C GLY A 141 51.87 6.96 18.34
N ASN A 142 50.91 6.55 19.17
CA ASN A 142 49.60 7.19 19.17
C ASN A 142 48.89 6.88 20.50
N GLY A 143 48.71 7.91 21.32
CA GLY A 143 47.82 7.83 22.46
C GLY A 143 46.38 7.83 21.96
N ASN A 144 45.57 6.90 22.45
CA ASN A 144 44.13 7.13 22.52
C ASN A 144 43.57 6.45 23.77
N GLY A 145 43.61 7.21 24.87
CA GLY A 145 42.74 6.94 25.99
C GLY A 145 41.33 7.31 25.59
N ASN A 146 40.46 6.31 25.43
CA ASN A 146 39.03 6.56 25.36
C ASN A 146 38.39 6.01 26.62
N GLY A 147 38.23 6.90 27.59
CA GLY A 147 37.43 6.66 28.77
C GLY A 147 35.99 6.34 28.36
N TYR A 148 35.42 5.35 29.03
CA TYR A 148 33.97 5.10 29.00
C TYR A 148 33.29 6.24 29.74
N GLY A 149 33.15 7.36 29.02
CA GLY A 149 32.34 8.50 29.40
C GLY A 149 30.87 8.10 29.39
N GLY A 150 30.25 8.25 30.56
CA GLY A 150 29.03 9.04 30.65
C GLY A 150 27.85 8.53 29.84
N TRP A 151 27.06 7.69 30.48
CA TRP A 151 25.62 7.71 30.30
C TRP A 151 25.12 9.14 30.58
N ASN A 152 24.83 9.91 29.54
CA ASN A 152 23.92 11.04 29.68
C ASN A 152 23.25 11.45 28.37
N GLY A 153 21.92 11.58 28.45
CA GLY A 153 21.18 12.68 27.82
C GLY A 153 20.95 12.62 26.31
N GLY A 154 19.92 11.88 25.88
CA GLY A 154 19.39 11.95 24.51
C GLY A 154 17.87 11.73 24.41
N GLY A 155 17.11 12.13 25.43
CA GLY A 155 15.66 11.88 25.53
C GLY A 155 14.76 12.74 24.64
N GLY A 156 15.31 13.57 23.74
CA GLY A 156 14.53 14.51 22.92
C GLY A 156 14.34 14.10 21.45
N MET A 157 15.24 13.28 20.88
CA MET A 157 15.21 12.94 19.46
C MET A 157 14.50 11.61 19.18
N ARG A 158 14.55 10.67 20.14
CA ARG A 158 13.89 9.36 20.03
C ARG A 158 12.37 9.46 19.92
N SER A 159 11.72 10.41 20.61
CA SER A 159 10.26 10.53 20.56
C SER A 159 9.74 10.98 19.20
N VAL A 160 10.47 11.87 18.51
CA VAL A 160 10.10 12.35 17.16
C VAL A 160 10.39 11.27 16.11
N GLU A 161 11.52 10.58 16.23
CA GLU A 161 11.83 9.43 15.38
C GLU A 161 10.82 8.30 15.58
N ASP A 162 10.47 7.98 16.82
CA ASP A 162 9.44 7.00 17.16
C ASP A 162 8.08 7.39 16.59
N GLU A 163 7.69 8.67 16.66
CA GLU A 163 6.43 9.15 16.08
C GLU A 163 6.42 9.02 14.55
N VAL A 164 7.52 9.40 13.88
CA VAL A 164 7.67 9.27 12.42
C VAL A 164 7.64 7.80 12.01
N LEU A 165 8.33 6.93 12.74
CA LEU A 165 8.33 5.49 12.50
C LEU A 165 6.95 4.88 12.73
N LEU A 166 6.21 5.33 13.75
CA LEU A 166 4.85 4.89 14.01
C LEU A 166 3.90 5.31 12.89
N ARG A 167 3.96 6.59 12.47
CA ARG A 167 3.19 7.10 11.34
C ARG A 167 3.53 6.35 10.05
N LEU A 168 4.81 6.09 9.80
CA LEU A 168 5.27 5.32 8.64
C LEU A 168 4.76 3.87 8.68
N LYS A 169 4.74 3.24 9.86
CA LYS A 169 4.19 1.90 10.07
C LYS A 169 2.69 1.87 9.81
N VAL A 170 1.95 2.90 10.24
CA VAL A 170 0.51 3.05 9.96
C VAL A 170 0.28 3.19 8.45
N TYR A 171 0.99 4.09 7.76
CA TYR A 171 0.83 4.26 6.30
C TYR A 171 1.22 3.00 5.51
N ARG A 172 2.25 2.27 5.96
CA ARG A 172 2.61 0.98 5.36
C ARG A 172 1.55 -0.09 5.60
N SER A 173 0.93 -0.11 6.79
CA SER A 173 -0.19 -1.01 7.10
C SER A 173 -1.47 -0.68 6.32
N LEU A 174 -1.63 0.57 5.88
CA LEU A 174 -2.66 1.00 4.94
C LEU A 174 -2.34 0.61 3.49
N GLY A 175 -1.19 -0.05 3.23
CA GLY A 175 -0.78 -0.47 1.89
C GLY A 175 -0.10 0.62 1.06
N ILE A 176 0.30 1.75 1.65
CA ILE A 176 1.03 2.81 0.97
C ILE A 176 2.54 2.60 1.15
N GLU A 177 3.22 2.29 0.06
CA GLU A 177 4.67 2.13 -0.02
C GLU A 177 5.25 3.25 -0.88
N ILE A 178 6.29 3.92 -0.40
CA ILE A 178 6.88 5.06 -1.09
C ILE A 178 8.33 4.71 -1.41
N GLU A 179 8.70 4.81 -2.67
CA GLU A 179 10.04 4.57 -3.19
C GLU A 179 10.74 5.93 -3.35
N ARG A 180 11.96 6.03 -2.80
CA ARG A 180 12.83 7.19 -2.98
C ARG A 180 13.91 6.83 -3.98
N GLU A 181 14.21 7.74 -4.89
CA GLU A 181 15.30 7.58 -5.83
C GLU A 181 16.64 7.84 -5.12
N GLU A 182 17.60 6.91 -5.27
CA GLU A 182 18.89 6.94 -4.55
C GLU A 182 19.77 8.14 -4.90
N GLN A 183 19.52 8.81 -6.03
CA GLN A 183 20.37 9.89 -6.54
C GLN A 183 19.99 11.30 -6.04
N ASP A 184 18.69 11.61 -5.91
CA ASP A 184 18.22 12.96 -5.56
C ASP A 184 17.45 13.03 -4.24
N GLY A 185 17.12 11.89 -3.62
CA GLY A 185 16.36 11.85 -2.36
C GLY A 185 14.92 12.35 -2.49
N GLU A 186 14.45 12.65 -3.69
CA GLU A 186 13.07 13.01 -3.97
C GLU A 186 12.18 11.76 -4.05
N PHE A 187 10.92 11.93 -3.64
CA PHE A 187 9.92 10.88 -3.63
C PHE A 187 9.24 10.82 -5.00
N THR A 188 9.75 9.98 -5.89
CA THR A 188 9.32 9.95 -7.30
C THR A 188 8.19 8.94 -7.53
N ARG A 189 8.00 7.97 -6.64
CA ARG A 189 7.04 6.87 -6.84
C ARG A 189 6.37 6.42 -5.56
N ALA A 190 5.05 6.28 -5.61
CA ALA A 190 4.22 5.71 -4.54
C ALA A 190 3.41 4.52 -5.08
N VAL A 191 3.42 3.42 -4.35
CA VAL A 191 2.62 2.22 -4.62
C VAL A 191 1.54 2.14 -3.55
N VAL A 192 0.28 2.23 -3.97
CA VAL A 192 -0.89 2.11 -3.09
C VAL A 192 -1.54 0.77 -3.35
N ARG A 193 -1.58 -0.09 -2.33
CA ARG A 193 -2.22 -1.41 -2.37
C ARG A 193 -3.54 -1.33 -1.61
N ASN A 194 -4.64 -1.64 -2.31
CA ASN A 194 -5.95 -1.72 -1.69
C ASN A 194 -6.26 -3.18 -1.34
N ASP A 195 -6.12 -3.54 -0.07
CA ASP A 195 -6.35 -4.92 0.40
C ASP A 195 -7.81 -5.37 0.26
N ARG A 196 -8.77 -4.44 0.21
CA ARG A 196 -10.20 -4.77 0.04
C ARG A 196 -10.56 -5.09 -1.40
N ARG A 197 -9.94 -4.37 -2.34
CA ARG A 197 -10.20 -4.51 -3.79
C ARG A 197 -9.21 -5.44 -4.48
N GLY A 198 -8.06 -5.73 -3.86
CA GLY A 198 -6.97 -6.50 -4.47
C GLY A 198 -6.21 -5.73 -5.57
N ASP A 199 -6.41 -4.42 -5.67
CA ASP A 199 -5.84 -3.58 -6.71
C ASP A 199 -4.55 -2.91 -6.22
N VAL A 200 -3.53 -2.83 -7.08
CA VAL A 200 -2.27 -2.12 -6.82
C VAL A 200 -2.15 -0.95 -7.79
N CYS A 201 -2.14 0.27 -7.26
CA CYS A 201 -1.98 1.49 -8.03
C CYS A 201 -0.55 2.03 -7.85
N VAL A 202 0.18 2.15 -8.96
CA VAL A 202 1.51 2.79 -8.99
C VAL A 202 1.32 4.22 -9.47
N VAL A 203 1.68 5.18 -8.62
CA VAL A 203 1.57 6.62 -8.87
C VAL A 203 2.96 7.21 -8.90
N ASN A 204 3.34 7.80 -10.03
CA ASN A 204 4.54 8.63 -10.10
C ASN A 204 4.21 10.01 -9.52
N VAL A 205 4.93 10.38 -8.47
CA VAL A 205 4.73 11.64 -7.75
C VAL A 205 5.65 12.68 -8.36
N ASP A 206 5.06 13.54 -9.18
CA ASP A 206 5.73 14.70 -9.75
C ASP A 206 5.19 15.97 -9.07
N ARG A 207 6.08 16.70 -8.38
CA ARG A 207 5.77 17.94 -7.64
C ARG A 207 5.40 19.11 -8.54
N HIS A 208 5.87 19.10 -9.79
CA HIS A 208 5.64 20.20 -10.73
C HIS A 208 4.37 20.00 -11.55
N ARG A 209 3.94 18.75 -11.71
CA ARG A 209 2.79 18.41 -12.56
C ARG A 209 1.44 18.49 -11.85
N PHE A 210 1.37 18.13 -10.58
CA PHE A 210 0.12 18.13 -9.81
C PHE A 210 0.30 18.66 -8.39
N SER A 211 -0.74 19.27 -7.84
CA SER A 211 -0.70 19.82 -6.49
C SER A 211 -0.71 18.71 -5.43
N ARG A 212 -0.15 19.01 -4.24
CA ARG A 212 -0.21 18.10 -3.08
C ARG A 212 -1.64 17.68 -2.73
N PHE A 213 -2.60 18.58 -2.92
CA PHE A 213 -4.02 18.32 -2.65
C PHE A 213 -4.61 17.29 -3.61
N PHE A 214 -4.20 17.32 -4.89
CA PHE A 214 -4.62 16.35 -5.89
C PHE A 214 -4.16 14.93 -5.50
N TYR A 215 -2.88 14.76 -5.17
CA TYR A 215 -2.35 13.46 -4.75
C TYR A 215 -2.99 12.95 -3.46
N ALA A 216 -3.22 13.83 -2.48
CA ALA A 216 -3.90 13.44 -1.24
C ALA A 216 -5.30 12.88 -1.52
N ASN A 217 -6.11 13.60 -2.31
CA ASN A 217 -7.46 13.14 -2.66
C ASN A 217 -7.42 11.86 -3.50
N TYR A 218 -6.47 11.75 -4.43
CA TYR A 218 -6.28 10.54 -5.24
C TYR A 218 -5.97 9.33 -4.36
N PHE A 219 -5.00 9.44 -3.44
CA PHE A 219 -4.63 8.35 -2.53
C PHE A 219 -5.80 7.91 -1.65
N TRP A 220 -6.58 8.85 -1.11
CA TRP A 220 -7.78 8.53 -0.32
C TRP A 220 -8.91 7.87 -1.12
N GLN A 221 -9.02 8.13 -2.43
CA GLN A 221 -9.99 7.45 -3.30
C GLN A 221 -9.54 6.06 -3.74
N THR A 222 -8.22 5.81 -3.79
CA THR A 222 -7.66 4.52 -4.18
C THR A 222 -7.52 3.51 -3.03
N LEU A 223 -7.44 3.96 -1.78
CA LEU A 223 -7.51 3.12 -0.57
C LEU A 223 -8.91 2.48 -0.39
#